data_AF-A0A517WHG1-F1
#
_entry.id   AF-A0A517WHG1-F1
#
_cell.length_a   1.000
_cell.length_b   1.000
_cell.length_c   1.000
_cell.angle_alpha   90.00
_cell.angle_beta   90.00
_cell.angle_gamma   90.00
#
_symmetry.space_group_name_H-M   'P 1'
#
loop_
_entity.id
_entity.type
_entity.pdbx_description
1 polymer ?
#
loop_
_entity_poly.entity_id
_entity_poly.type
_entity_poly.pdbx_seq_one_letter_code
_entity_poly.pdbx_strand_id
1 'polypeptide(L)'
;MELSAWVIVIILAGVTIVVGGVLFFRLHAFLALLAGAICVGVLTPAQQIEETALRKNKFKILEVTPDNQKIVIEIEKAGMLQPGMLLMIMGSEQPRFPLIPIAETEVARVTSEFTKDSQRMIIADLKVRDDSASREIRLDDFAITPANYKVAIKAGQQSVGERVAAGFGSTCAKIGILIALAAIIGMCLLESGAAERIVRSAINFVGEKLAPVAFMASGFLLAIPVFFDTVFYLLIPLGKAMRFRTGKNYLLYVLAIVTGGTMAHSLVPPTPGPLFVAEQLGVDIATMIMGGMIVGSIAAIFGLAYATLINKHCELPFRDSADVTQADLERLSNSQLEDLPSLWLSLAPILLPVIMIAGSTLLKFKSISDQISPEVQDLIMTLGNKNIALGIAAVIALATLVRQKKSSLGELSESIQASLSTGGVIILITAAGGAFGGVLQQTGVSFLIESLPDVSPLMLVTLAFLITTAIRTAQGSSTVAMITTVGILGGIAESATLGFHPVYLALAIGCGSKPLSWMNDSGFWVIGKMSGMTEGETLKFITPMTALMGVVGFIVVLLGVSFFPMA
;
A
#
# COMPACT_ATOMS: atom_id res chain seq x y z
N MET A 1 7.10 34.68 -2.80
CA MET A 1 7.42 33.33 -3.27
C MET A 1 6.31 32.92 -4.21
N GLU A 2 6.64 32.35 -5.37
CA GLU A 2 5.63 31.67 -6.18
C GLU A 2 4.91 30.62 -5.31
N LEU A 3 3.60 30.47 -5.51
CA LEU A 3 2.75 29.54 -4.75
C LEU A 3 3.34 28.12 -4.73
N SER A 4 4.01 27.75 -5.83
CA SER A 4 4.76 26.52 -6.04
C SER A 4 5.92 26.30 -5.06
N ALA A 5 6.74 27.33 -4.85
CA ALA A 5 7.88 27.26 -3.93
C ALA A 5 7.40 27.07 -2.48
N TRP A 6 6.28 27.68 -2.10
CA TRP A 6 5.74 27.55 -0.74
C TRP A 6 5.29 26.13 -0.41
N VAL A 7 4.60 25.47 -1.35
CA VAL A 7 4.18 24.07 -1.18
C VAL A 7 5.38 23.14 -0.97
N ILE A 8 6.46 23.33 -1.74
CA ILE A 8 7.69 22.53 -1.58
C ILE A 8 8.26 22.71 -0.17
N VAL A 9 8.28 23.93 0.36
CA VAL A 9 8.71 24.20 1.74
C VAL A 9 7.82 23.47 2.75
N ILE A 10 6.50 23.49 2.58
CA ILE A 10 5.56 22.76 3.47
C ILE A 10 5.87 21.26 3.46
N ILE A 11 6.05 20.66 2.28
CA ILE A 11 6.35 19.23 2.13
C ILE A 11 7.66 18.89 2.82
N LEU A 12 8.73 19.66 2.52
CA LEU A 12 10.04 19.44 3.11
C LEU A 12 10.00 19.60 4.64
N ALA A 13 9.27 20.56 5.17
CA ALA A 13 9.09 20.74 6.61
C ALA A 13 8.39 19.52 7.23
N GLY A 14 7.29 19.06 6.65
CA GLY A 14 6.58 17.86 7.09
C GLY A 14 7.46 16.61 7.08
N VAL A 15 8.15 16.35 5.97
CA VAL A 15 9.06 15.20 5.82
C VAL A 15 10.23 15.29 6.81
N THR A 16 10.80 16.49 6.99
CA THR A 16 11.89 16.70 7.95
C THR A 16 11.46 16.40 9.38
N ILE A 17 10.22 16.77 9.77
CA ILE A 17 9.68 16.46 11.09
C ILE A 17 9.45 14.95 11.25
N VAL A 18 8.91 14.27 10.24
CA VAL A 18 8.70 12.82 10.29
C VAL A 18 10.04 12.09 10.41
N VAL A 19 10.97 12.38 9.50
CA VAL A 19 12.28 11.72 9.46
C VAL A 19 13.12 12.08 10.68
N GLY A 20 13.21 13.36 11.02
CA GLY A 20 13.99 13.85 12.16
C GLY A 20 13.38 13.45 13.50
N GLY A 21 12.04 13.40 13.59
CA GLY A 21 11.32 12.90 14.76
C GLY A 21 11.68 11.45 15.06
N VAL A 22 11.68 10.57 14.05
CA VAL A 22 12.07 9.18 14.23
C VAL A 22 13.57 9.03 14.48
N LEU A 23 14.43 9.74 13.74
CA LEU A 23 15.88 9.55 13.82
C LEU A 23 16.54 10.22 15.02
N PHE A 24 16.36 11.53 15.16
CA PHE A 24 17.07 12.33 16.15
C PHE A 24 16.37 12.27 17.50
N PHE A 25 15.05 12.36 17.51
CA PHE A 25 14.26 12.36 18.74
C PHE A 25 13.78 10.97 19.17
N ARG A 26 14.05 9.93 18.36
CA ARG A 26 13.61 8.54 18.61
C ARG A 26 12.11 8.44 18.92
N LEU A 27 11.31 9.30 18.31
CA LEU A 27 9.85 9.27 18.45
C LEU A 27 9.30 8.01 17.80
N HIS A 28 8.27 7.45 18.44
CA HIS A 28 7.48 6.40 17.83
C HIS A 28 6.88 6.90 16.50
N ALA A 29 6.83 6.07 15.47
CA ALA A 29 6.42 6.46 14.11
C ALA A 29 5.03 7.13 14.08
N PHE A 30 4.09 6.67 14.93
CA PHE A 30 2.79 7.29 15.12
C PHE A 30 2.89 8.79 15.50
N LEU A 31 3.71 9.11 16.51
CA LEU A 31 3.87 10.49 16.98
C LEU A 31 4.58 11.36 15.94
N ALA A 32 5.59 10.80 15.26
CA ALA A 32 6.30 11.52 14.21
C ALA A 32 5.39 11.87 13.02
N LEU A 33 4.57 10.92 12.56
CA LEU A 33 3.58 11.14 11.49
C LEU A 33 2.50 12.14 11.90
N LEU A 34 2.00 12.04 13.13
CA LEU A 34 1.01 12.98 13.65
C LEU A 34 1.57 14.40 13.79
N ALA A 35 2.80 14.54 14.30
CA ALA A 35 3.49 15.83 14.38
C ALA A 35 3.75 16.44 13.00
N GLY A 36 4.17 15.60 12.03
CA GLY A 36 4.29 16.00 10.63
C GLY A 36 2.96 16.49 10.06
N ALA A 37 1.86 15.77 10.33
CA ALA A 37 0.53 16.13 9.85
C ALA A 37 0.04 17.46 10.43
N ILE A 38 0.25 17.67 11.73
CA ILE A 38 -0.09 18.94 12.40
C ILE A 38 0.75 20.08 11.82
N CYS A 39 2.06 19.88 11.65
CA CYS A 39 2.93 20.92 11.09
C CYS A 39 2.51 21.31 9.66
N VAL A 40 2.32 20.32 8.78
CA VAL A 40 1.80 20.58 7.42
C VAL A 40 0.46 21.29 7.49
N GLY A 41 -0.45 20.82 8.33
CA GLY A 41 -1.77 21.41 8.50
C GLY A 41 -1.72 22.88 8.93
N VAL A 42 -0.84 23.23 9.87
CA VAL A 42 -0.61 24.62 10.34
C VAL A 42 0.02 25.49 9.25
N LEU A 43 0.97 24.95 8.49
CA LEU A 43 1.65 25.70 7.44
C LEU A 43 0.82 25.85 6.15
N THR A 44 -0.27 25.09 6.01
CA THR A 44 -1.17 25.16 4.83
C THR A 44 -2.22 26.26 5.03
N PRO A 45 -2.20 27.35 4.24
CA PRO A 45 -3.20 28.42 4.34
C PRO A 45 -4.59 27.94 3.92
N ALA A 46 -5.64 28.47 4.56
CA ALA A 46 -7.04 28.16 4.22
C ALA A 46 -7.34 28.36 2.72
N GLN A 47 -6.85 29.46 2.16
CA GLN A 47 -6.95 29.77 0.72
C GLN A 47 -6.45 28.62 -0.18
N GLN A 48 -5.31 28.02 0.17
CA GLN A 48 -4.70 26.95 -0.61
C GLN A 48 -5.50 25.64 -0.52
N ILE A 49 -6.14 25.40 0.62
CA ILE A 49 -7.04 24.25 0.83
C ILE A 49 -8.29 24.41 -0.03
N GLU A 50 -8.90 25.60 0.00
CA GLU A 50 -10.07 25.93 -0.81
C GLU A 50 -9.75 25.77 -2.29
N GLU A 51 -8.66 26.38 -2.76
CA GLU A 51 -8.20 26.28 -4.14
C GLU A 51 -7.98 24.83 -4.56
N THR A 52 -7.32 24.04 -3.71
CA THR A 52 -7.09 22.63 -3.97
C THR A 52 -8.38 21.83 -4.08
N ALA A 53 -9.33 22.07 -3.17
CA ALA A 53 -10.63 21.40 -3.18
C ALA A 53 -11.49 21.81 -4.38
N LEU A 54 -11.42 23.07 -4.82
CA LEU A 54 -12.09 23.56 -6.02
C LEU A 54 -11.50 22.95 -7.28
N ARG A 55 -10.16 22.97 -7.42
CA ARG A 55 -9.47 22.42 -8.59
C ARG A 55 -9.66 20.91 -8.73
N LYS A 56 -9.74 20.17 -7.62
CA LYS A 56 -9.96 18.71 -7.63
C LYS A 56 -11.33 18.30 -8.19
N ASN A 57 -12.34 19.15 -8.08
CA ASN A 57 -13.71 18.83 -8.49
C ASN A 57 -14.20 19.73 -9.63
N LYS A 58 -13.26 20.22 -10.46
CA LYS A 58 -13.54 21.13 -11.56
C LYS A 58 -13.93 20.37 -12.83
N PHE A 59 -14.80 20.97 -13.63
CA PHE A 59 -15.02 20.57 -15.02
C PHE A 59 -14.24 21.53 -15.91
N LYS A 60 -13.47 20.97 -16.83
CA LYS A 60 -12.65 21.73 -17.78
C LYS A 60 -13.55 22.33 -18.87
N ILE A 61 -13.36 23.61 -19.15
CA ILE A 61 -14.04 24.28 -20.27
C ILE A 61 -13.27 23.97 -21.55
N LEU A 62 -13.97 23.47 -22.57
CA LEU A 62 -13.42 23.11 -23.87
C LEU A 62 -13.68 24.21 -24.91
N GLU A 63 -14.86 24.82 -24.86
CA GLU A 63 -15.27 25.83 -25.82
C GLU A 63 -16.19 26.86 -25.14
N VAL A 64 -16.03 28.12 -25.51
CA VAL A 64 -16.90 29.23 -25.10
C VAL A 64 -17.36 29.94 -26.37
N THR A 65 -18.67 30.03 -26.57
CA THR A 65 -19.23 30.79 -27.70
C THR A 65 -19.01 32.30 -27.47
N PRO A 66 -18.74 33.12 -28.51
CA PRO A 66 -18.41 34.55 -28.36
C PRO A 66 -19.39 35.39 -27.54
N ASP A 67 -20.67 34.99 -27.45
CA ASP A 67 -21.71 35.69 -26.69
C ASP A 67 -21.91 35.13 -25.25
N ASN A 68 -21.01 34.28 -24.75
CA ASN A 68 -21.12 33.53 -23.49
C ASN A 68 -22.40 32.66 -23.35
N GLN A 69 -23.21 32.51 -24.40
CA GLN A 69 -24.50 31.83 -24.28
C GLN A 69 -24.39 30.30 -24.18
N LYS A 70 -23.30 29.73 -24.71
CA LYS A 70 -23.02 28.28 -24.66
C LYS A 70 -21.58 28.04 -24.27
N ILE A 71 -21.39 27.20 -23.27
CA ILE A 71 -20.09 26.76 -22.77
C ILE A 71 -20.09 25.24 -22.84
N VAL A 72 -19.07 24.66 -23.46
CA VAL A 72 -18.90 23.22 -23.55
C VAL A 72 -17.89 22.79 -22.49
N ILE A 73 -18.29 21.86 -21.63
CA ILE A 73 -17.42 21.29 -20.60
C ILE A 73 -17.17 19.79 -20.81
N GLU A 74 -16.01 19.33 -20.38
CA GLU A 74 -15.64 17.91 -20.35
C GLU A 74 -16.19 17.21 -19.11
N ILE A 75 -16.72 15.99 -19.27
CA ILE A 75 -17.23 15.13 -18.19
C ILE A 75 -16.53 13.78 -18.23
N GLU A 76 -16.01 13.35 -17.08
CA GLU A 76 -15.31 12.07 -16.95
C GLU A 76 -16.22 10.83 -17.07
N LYS A 77 -17.45 10.90 -16.54
CA LYS A 77 -18.39 9.77 -16.48
C LYS A 77 -19.83 10.17 -16.83
N ALA A 78 -20.47 9.34 -17.64
CA ALA A 78 -21.90 9.49 -17.96
C ALA A 78 -22.75 9.43 -16.68
N GLY A 79 -23.70 10.36 -16.55
CA GLY A 79 -24.60 10.43 -15.40
C GLY A 79 -24.11 11.31 -14.24
N MET A 80 -22.91 11.89 -14.30
CA MET A 80 -22.45 12.87 -13.31
C MET A 80 -23.26 14.17 -13.34
N LEU A 81 -23.68 14.59 -14.54
CA LEU A 81 -24.48 15.77 -14.76
C LEU A 81 -25.79 15.38 -15.46
N GLN A 82 -26.86 16.07 -15.10
CA GLN A 82 -28.19 15.91 -15.67
C GLN A 82 -28.67 17.26 -16.20
N PRO A 83 -29.47 17.28 -17.29
CA PRO A 83 -30.11 18.51 -17.74
C PRO A 83 -30.86 19.20 -16.60
N GLY A 84 -30.71 20.51 -16.47
CA GLY A 84 -31.26 21.31 -15.39
C GLY A 84 -30.39 21.45 -14.14
N MET A 85 -29.24 20.76 -14.07
CA MET A 85 -28.30 20.96 -12.96
C MET A 85 -27.60 22.32 -13.06
N LEU A 86 -27.45 22.98 -11.92
CA LEU A 86 -26.73 24.25 -11.82
C LEU A 86 -25.22 24.04 -11.68
N LEU A 87 -24.44 24.82 -12.42
CA LEU A 87 -23.00 24.95 -12.28
C LEU A 87 -22.62 26.42 -12.15
N MET A 88 -21.51 26.67 -11.48
CA MET A 88 -20.91 27.99 -11.35
C MET A 88 -19.60 28.01 -12.12
N ILE A 89 -19.35 29.08 -12.88
CA ILE A 89 -18.08 29.32 -13.56
C ILE A 89 -17.19 30.10 -12.61
N MET A 90 -15.98 29.60 -12.39
CA MET A 90 -15.00 30.17 -11.48
C MET A 90 -13.80 30.67 -12.27
N GLY A 91 -13.26 31.81 -11.85
CA GLY A 91 -12.08 32.40 -12.47
C GLY A 91 -10.81 31.64 -12.11
N SER A 92 -9.94 31.41 -13.10
CA SER A 92 -8.57 30.90 -12.91
C SER A 92 -7.69 31.85 -12.08
N GLU A 93 -7.84 33.16 -12.32
CA GLU A 93 -7.02 34.22 -11.74
C GLU A 93 -7.90 35.23 -10.97
N GLN A 94 -8.37 34.87 -9.77
CA GLN A 94 -8.98 35.85 -8.86
C GLN A 94 -8.08 36.14 -7.65
N PRO A 95 -7.87 37.42 -7.31
CA PRO A 95 -6.98 37.82 -6.22
C PRO A 95 -7.60 37.70 -4.82
N ARG A 96 -8.91 37.38 -4.70
CA ARG A 96 -9.62 37.30 -3.42
C ARG A 96 -10.26 35.94 -3.24
N PHE A 97 -10.10 35.38 -2.03
CA PHE A 97 -10.76 34.16 -1.58
C PHE A 97 -11.80 34.48 -0.50
N PRO A 98 -12.94 33.75 -0.43
CA PRO A 98 -13.32 32.66 -1.35
C PRO A 98 -13.59 33.17 -2.78
N LEU A 99 -13.33 32.34 -3.79
CA LEU A 99 -13.53 32.71 -5.20
C LEU A 99 -15.00 33.06 -5.43
N ILE A 100 -15.26 34.19 -6.09
CA ILE A 100 -16.63 34.61 -6.42
C ILE A 100 -16.97 34.04 -7.79
N PRO A 101 -18.12 33.35 -7.94
CA PRO A 101 -18.52 32.82 -9.24
C PRO A 101 -18.66 33.95 -10.27
N ILE A 102 -18.07 33.74 -11.44
CA ILE A 102 -18.13 34.67 -12.55
C ILE A 102 -19.52 34.67 -13.17
N ALA A 103 -20.10 33.47 -13.33
CA ALA A 103 -21.41 33.26 -13.92
C ALA A 103 -22.10 32.04 -13.30
N GLU A 104 -23.43 32.07 -13.26
CA GLU A 104 -24.24 30.89 -12.99
C GLU A 104 -24.70 30.28 -14.31
N THR A 105 -24.64 28.96 -14.39
CA THR A 105 -24.93 28.20 -15.60
C THR A 105 -25.84 27.01 -15.29
N GLU A 106 -26.56 26.55 -16.30
CA GLU A 106 -27.43 25.38 -16.22
C GLU A 106 -27.06 24.39 -17.32
N VAL A 107 -27.03 23.09 -16.99
CA VAL A 107 -26.80 22.04 -17.97
C VAL A 107 -27.98 21.99 -18.94
N ALA A 108 -27.76 22.41 -20.18
CA ALA A 108 -28.78 22.37 -21.22
C ALA A 108 -28.94 20.96 -21.78
N ARG A 109 -27.82 20.28 -22.07
CA ARG A 109 -27.81 18.90 -22.57
C ARG A 109 -26.47 18.24 -22.28
N VAL A 110 -26.50 16.92 -22.11
CA VAL A 110 -25.31 16.07 -22.01
C VAL A 110 -25.26 15.24 -23.29
N THR A 111 -24.20 15.39 -24.08
CA THR A 111 -24.00 14.68 -25.33
C THR A 111 -22.73 13.84 -25.27
N SER A 112 -22.74 12.71 -25.96
CA SER A 112 -21.54 11.90 -26.19
C SER A 112 -21.03 12.20 -27.60
N GLU A 113 -20.18 13.20 -27.77
CA GLU A 113 -19.59 13.52 -29.08
C GLU A 113 -18.05 13.56 -29.04
N PHE A 114 -17.47 12.99 -30.10
CA PHE A 114 -16.07 12.60 -30.31
C PHE A 114 -15.05 13.74 -30.26
N THR A 115 -13.77 13.41 -30.03
CA THR A 115 -12.65 14.35 -30.27
C THR A 115 -11.42 13.66 -30.88
N LYS A 116 -10.60 14.47 -31.57
CA LYS A 116 -9.46 14.28 -32.48
C LYS A 116 -8.49 13.07 -32.40
N ASP A 117 -8.58 12.15 -31.44
CA ASP A 117 -7.59 11.04 -31.27
C ASP A 117 -8.24 9.73 -30.79
N SER A 118 -9.41 9.36 -31.32
CA SER A 118 -10.08 8.07 -31.06
C SER A 118 -10.49 7.79 -29.59
N GLN A 119 -10.43 8.77 -28.69
CA GLN A 119 -10.98 8.67 -27.33
C GLN A 119 -12.42 9.20 -27.27
N ARG A 120 -13.31 8.45 -26.59
CA ARG A 120 -14.70 8.88 -26.32
C ARG A 120 -14.71 9.88 -25.17
N MET A 121 -14.97 11.15 -25.46
CA MET A 121 -15.22 12.16 -24.42
C MET A 121 -16.72 12.41 -24.28
N ILE A 122 -17.16 12.71 -23.05
CA ILE A 122 -18.55 13.09 -22.76
C ILE A 122 -18.52 14.59 -22.52
N ILE A 123 -19.43 15.32 -23.17
CA ILE A 123 -19.50 16.77 -23.08
C ILE A 123 -20.87 17.21 -22.55
N ALA A 124 -20.88 18.34 -21.86
CA ALA A 124 -22.14 19.02 -21.54
C ALA A 124 -22.11 20.44 -22.05
N ASP A 125 -23.23 20.82 -22.65
CA ASP A 125 -23.50 22.20 -23.01
C ASP A 125 -24.15 22.89 -21.81
N LEU A 126 -23.50 23.95 -21.35
CA LEU A 126 -24.01 24.83 -20.32
C LEU A 126 -24.59 26.08 -20.96
N LYS A 127 -25.73 26.52 -20.45
CA LYS A 127 -26.33 27.81 -20.77
C LYS A 127 -26.12 28.76 -19.61
N VAL A 128 -25.57 29.96 -19.87
CA VAL A 128 -25.46 31.01 -18.85
C VAL A 128 -26.85 31.52 -18.48
N ARG A 129 -27.12 31.68 -17.19
CA ARG A 129 -28.36 32.25 -16.67
C ARG A 129 -28.30 33.77 -16.81
N ASP A 130 -29.34 34.35 -17.43
CA ASP A 130 -29.41 35.74 -17.88
C ASP A 130 -28.76 36.75 -16.90
N ASP A 131 -27.87 37.61 -17.43
CA ASP A 131 -27.12 38.68 -16.74
C ASP A 131 -26.26 38.29 -15.52
N SER A 132 -26.01 37.00 -15.29
CA SER A 132 -25.16 36.56 -14.16
C SER A 132 -23.65 36.69 -14.41
N ALA A 133 -23.21 36.90 -15.66
CA ALA A 133 -21.80 36.95 -16.02
C ALA A 133 -21.16 38.30 -15.64
N SER A 134 -20.28 38.29 -14.65
CA SER A 134 -19.53 39.47 -14.19
C SER A 134 -18.36 39.88 -15.11
N ARG A 135 -17.86 38.96 -15.94
CA ARG A 135 -16.86 39.21 -17.01
C ARG A 135 -16.97 38.17 -18.12
N GLU A 136 -16.27 38.39 -19.24
CA GLU A 136 -16.09 37.37 -20.28
C GLU A 136 -15.44 36.10 -19.72
N ILE A 137 -15.98 34.95 -20.09
CA ILE A 137 -15.52 33.63 -19.65
C ILE A 137 -14.40 33.18 -20.57
N ARG A 138 -13.31 32.71 -19.99
CA ARG A 138 -12.12 32.28 -20.73
C ARG A 138 -11.96 30.76 -20.68
N LEU A 139 -11.15 30.21 -21.57
CA LEU A 139 -10.89 28.76 -21.65
C LEU A 139 -10.10 28.22 -20.44
N ASP A 140 -9.38 29.09 -19.74
CA ASP A 140 -8.64 28.75 -18.51
C ASP A 140 -9.54 28.76 -17.26
N ASP A 141 -10.75 29.33 -17.35
CA ASP A 141 -11.76 29.24 -16.29
C ASP A 141 -12.30 27.80 -16.17
N PHE A 142 -13.00 27.52 -15.08
CA PHE A 142 -13.51 26.18 -14.81
C PHE A 142 -14.92 26.18 -14.23
N ALA A 143 -15.69 25.13 -14.52
CA ALA A 143 -17.03 24.97 -13.97
C ALA A 143 -17.03 24.09 -12.72
N ILE A 144 -17.90 24.37 -11.76
CA ILE A 144 -18.05 23.58 -10.53
C ILE A 144 -19.51 23.54 -10.07
N THR A 145 -19.93 22.45 -9.43
CA THR A 145 -21.27 22.39 -8.83
C THR A 145 -21.35 23.24 -7.55
N PRO A 146 -22.52 23.82 -7.21
CA PRO A 146 -22.74 24.50 -5.94
C PRO A 146 -22.45 23.64 -4.71
N ALA A 147 -22.67 22.32 -4.81
CA ALA A 147 -22.34 21.37 -3.74
C ALA A 147 -20.83 21.28 -3.54
N ASN A 148 -20.05 21.08 -4.60
CA ASN A 148 -18.59 20.98 -4.53
C ASN A 148 -17.94 22.30 -4.10
N TYR A 149 -18.48 23.44 -4.54
CA TYR A 149 -18.06 24.75 -4.05
C TYR A 149 -18.27 24.88 -2.54
N LYS A 150 -19.46 24.55 -2.02
CA LYS A 150 -19.72 24.57 -0.57
C LYS A 150 -18.80 23.65 0.21
N VAL A 151 -18.51 22.45 -0.33
CA VAL A 151 -17.55 21.51 0.26
C VAL A 151 -16.15 22.11 0.31
N ALA A 152 -15.71 22.78 -0.75
CA ALA A 152 -14.39 23.42 -0.80
C ALA A 152 -14.26 24.56 0.21
N ILE A 153 -15.25 25.46 0.32
CA ILE A 153 -15.25 26.52 1.33
C ILE A 153 -15.26 25.93 2.74
N LYS A 154 -16.08 24.90 2.97
CA LYS A 154 -16.10 24.21 4.27
C LYS A 154 -14.75 23.59 4.60
N ALA A 155 -14.03 23.03 3.62
CA ALA A 155 -12.69 22.47 3.82
C ALA A 155 -11.67 23.54 4.23
N GLY A 156 -11.74 24.76 3.67
CA GLY A 156 -10.93 25.91 4.09
C GLY A 156 -11.20 26.38 5.53
N GLN A 157 -12.43 26.20 6.00
CA GLN A 157 -12.85 26.59 7.35
C GLN A 157 -12.53 25.54 8.43
N GLN A 158 -12.14 24.32 8.04
CA GLN A 158 -11.81 23.27 9.00
C GLN A 158 -10.54 23.62 9.79
N SER A 159 -10.60 23.39 11.09
CA SER A 159 -9.41 23.47 11.93
C SER A 159 -8.38 22.41 11.54
N VAL A 160 -7.11 22.65 11.87
CA VAL A 160 -6.03 21.66 11.67
C VAL A 160 -6.37 20.34 12.35
N GLY A 161 -6.92 20.38 13.56
CA GLY A 161 -7.32 19.20 14.32
C GLY A 161 -8.39 18.36 13.60
N GLU A 162 -9.43 19.01 13.07
CA GLU A 162 -10.48 18.33 12.30
C GLU A 162 -9.94 17.70 11.02
N ARG A 163 -9.05 18.39 10.30
CA ARG A 163 -8.43 17.89 9.06
C ARG A 163 -7.59 16.64 9.33
N VAL A 164 -6.74 16.70 10.36
CA VAL A 164 -5.91 15.56 10.78
C VAL A 164 -6.79 14.40 11.27
N ALA A 165 -7.81 14.67 12.09
CA ALA A 165 -8.74 13.65 12.58
C ALA A 165 -9.55 13.00 11.45
N ALA A 166 -9.98 13.76 10.44
CA ALA A 166 -10.70 13.24 9.28
C ALA A 166 -9.82 12.33 8.42
N GLY A 167 -8.58 12.73 8.14
CA GLY A 167 -7.61 11.89 7.43
C GLY A 167 -7.27 10.61 8.21
N PHE A 168 -7.12 10.73 9.53
CA PHE A 168 -6.92 9.59 10.43
C PHE A 168 -8.11 8.61 10.40
N GLY A 169 -9.31 9.12 10.65
CA GLY A 169 -10.53 8.31 10.76
C GLY A 169 -10.93 7.62 9.46
N SER A 170 -10.85 8.33 8.33
CA SER A 170 -11.13 7.75 7.00
C SER A 170 -10.19 6.60 6.66
N THR A 171 -8.91 6.73 7.01
CA THR A 171 -7.93 5.66 6.84
C THR A 171 -8.26 4.47 7.74
N CYS A 172 -8.52 4.71 9.04
CA CYS A 172 -8.89 3.65 9.96
C CYS A 172 -10.15 2.88 9.49
N ALA A 173 -11.15 3.58 8.96
CA ALA A 173 -12.37 2.96 8.42
C ALA A 173 -12.10 2.05 7.22
N LYS A 174 -11.14 2.39 6.37
CA LYS A 174 -10.83 1.64 5.13
C LYS A 174 -10.04 0.36 5.35
N ILE A 175 -9.12 0.35 6.31
CA ILE A 175 -8.14 -0.74 6.48
C ILE A 175 -8.03 -1.31 7.89
N GLY A 176 -8.58 -0.65 8.92
CA GLY A 176 -8.39 -1.04 10.32
C GLY A 176 -8.88 -2.46 10.63
N ILE A 177 -10.05 -2.82 10.11
CA ILE A 177 -10.62 -4.18 10.24
C ILE A 177 -9.69 -5.23 9.61
N LEU A 178 -9.13 -4.93 8.43
CA LEU A 178 -8.26 -5.86 7.71
C LEU A 178 -6.97 -6.13 8.48
N ILE A 179 -6.35 -5.10 9.05
CA ILE A 179 -5.12 -5.24 9.85
C ILE A 179 -5.41 -6.05 11.12
N ALA A 180 -6.52 -5.77 11.81
CA ALA A 180 -6.91 -6.52 13.02
C ALA A 180 -7.13 -8.01 12.72
N LEU A 181 -7.87 -8.32 11.65
CA LEU A 181 -8.11 -9.71 11.23
C LEU A 181 -6.82 -10.40 10.78
N ALA A 182 -5.95 -9.72 10.05
CA ALA A 182 -4.64 -10.26 9.66
C ALA A 182 -3.77 -10.59 10.88
N ALA A 183 -3.76 -9.74 11.90
CA ALA A 183 -3.04 -10.00 13.15
C ALA A 183 -3.55 -11.25 13.87
N ILE A 184 -4.88 -11.43 13.94
CA ILE A 184 -5.50 -12.63 14.51
C ILE A 184 -5.16 -13.88 13.69
N ILE A 185 -5.29 -13.82 12.36
CA ILE A 185 -4.94 -14.92 11.45
C ILE A 185 -3.48 -15.33 11.66
N GLY A 186 -2.57 -14.36 11.69
CA GLY A 186 -1.15 -14.63 11.88
C GLY A 186 -0.84 -15.28 13.21
N MET A 187 -1.40 -14.77 14.31
CA MET A 187 -1.28 -15.40 15.62
C MET A 187 -1.79 -16.84 15.60
N CYS A 188 -2.97 -17.09 15.06
CA CYS A 188 -3.56 -18.42 14.97
C CYS A 188 -2.69 -19.39 14.16
N LEU A 189 -2.12 -18.95 13.03
CA LEU A 189 -1.26 -19.78 12.20
C LEU A 189 0.03 -20.18 12.92
N LEU A 190 0.59 -19.29 13.73
CA LEU A 190 1.80 -19.53 14.49
C LEU A 190 1.52 -20.47 15.68
N GLU A 191 0.52 -20.16 16.49
CA GLU A 191 0.23 -20.91 17.70
C GLU A 191 -0.36 -22.30 17.45
N SER A 192 -1.06 -22.49 16.33
CA SER A 192 -1.64 -23.79 15.97
C SER A 192 -0.64 -24.77 15.36
N GLY A 193 0.58 -24.33 15.06
CA GLY A 193 1.55 -25.11 14.27
C GLY A 193 1.23 -25.19 12.77
N ALA A 194 0.21 -24.48 12.28
CA ALA A 194 -0.13 -24.44 10.86
C ALA A 194 1.00 -23.89 9.99
N ALA A 195 1.69 -22.84 10.46
CA ALA A 195 2.83 -22.28 9.76
C ALA A 195 4.01 -23.27 9.69
N GLU A 196 4.25 -24.04 10.75
CA GLU A 196 5.23 -25.13 10.76
C GLU A 196 4.84 -26.26 9.80
N ARG A 197 3.55 -26.64 9.77
CA ARG A 197 3.03 -27.64 8.83
C ARG A 197 3.34 -27.27 7.39
N ILE A 198 3.12 -26.01 7.01
CA ILE A 198 3.36 -25.52 5.65
C ILE A 198 4.83 -25.73 5.26
N VAL A 199 5.75 -25.36 6.13
CA VAL A 199 7.20 -25.39 5.86
C VAL A 199 7.69 -26.82 5.75
N ARG A 200 7.36 -27.68 6.72
CA ARG A 200 7.74 -29.08 6.68
C ARG A 200 7.15 -29.81 5.49
N SER A 201 5.90 -29.51 5.12
CA SER A 201 5.26 -30.09 3.94
C SER A 201 5.97 -29.64 2.65
N ALA A 202 6.37 -28.38 2.56
CA ALA A 202 7.14 -27.87 1.42
C ALA A 202 8.52 -28.54 1.32
N ILE A 203 9.24 -28.69 2.43
CA ILE A 203 10.54 -29.38 2.49
C ILE A 203 10.39 -30.84 2.06
N ASN A 204 9.36 -31.54 2.53
CA ASN A 204 9.11 -32.93 2.14
C ASN A 204 8.78 -33.07 0.65
N PHE A 205 8.10 -32.08 0.07
CA PHE A 205 7.73 -32.10 -1.34
C PHE A 205 8.94 -31.87 -2.26
N VAL A 206 9.78 -30.87 -1.96
CA VAL A 206 10.96 -30.55 -2.80
C VAL A 206 12.21 -31.37 -2.45
N GLY A 207 12.22 -32.00 -1.28
CA GLY A 207 13.34 -32.74 -0.71
C GLY A 207 14.39 -31.86 -0.02
N GLU A 208 15.22 -32.48 0.81
CA GLU A 208 16.22 -31.77 1.65
C GLU A 208 17.25 -30.97 0.82
N LYS A 209 17.56 -31.41 -0.41
CA LYS A 209 18.47 -30.71 -1.32
C LYS A 209 17.96 -29.33 -1.75
N LEU A 210 16.63 -29.18 -1.86
CA LEU A 210 15.95 -27.94 -2.24
C LEU A 210 15.28 -27.26 -1.05
N ALA A 211 15.67 -27.61 0.18
CA ALA A 211 15.17 -26.97 1.40
C ALA A 211 15.25 -25.43 1.37
N PRO A 212 16.28 -24.76 0.80
CA PRO A 212 16.27 -23.30 0.65
C PRO A 212 15.10 -22.77 -0.18
N VAL A 213 14.72 -23.48 -1.25
CA VAL A 213 13.55 -23.10 -2.06
C VAL A 213 12.26 -23.24 -1.26
N ALA A 214 12.14 -24.30 -0.46
CA ALA A 214 11.01 -24.47 0.45
C ALA A 214 10.95 -23.34 1.50
N PHE A 215 12.07 -22.98 2.12
CA PHE A 215 12.13 -21.87 3.08
C PHE A 215 11.75 -20.53 2.44
N MET A 216 12.23 -20.26 1.22
CA MET A 216 11.84 -19.05 0.48
C MET A 216 10.34 -19.05 0.17
N ALA A 217 9.81 -20.13 -0.40
CA ALA A 217 8.40 -20.21 -0.77
C ALA A 217 7.46 -20.14 0.45
N SER A 218 7.79 -20.88 1.52
CA SER A 218 7.02 -20.83 2.76
C SER A 218 7.14 -19.48 3.46
N GLY A 219 8.34 -18.89 3.50
CA GLY A 219 8.54 -17.53 4.02
C GLY A 219 7.71 -16.50 3.26
N PHE A 220 7.70 -16.57 1.93
CA PHE A 220 6.88 -15.70 1.07
C PHE A 220 5.39 -15.87 1.37
N LEU A 221 4.89 -17.11 1.39
CA LEU A 221 3.48 -17.39 1.62
C LEU A 221 3.02 -16.97 3.03
N LEU A 222 3.81 -17.29 4.05
CA LEU A 222 3.48 -17.00 5.46
C LEU A 222 3.56 -15.50 5.76
N ALA A 223 4.45 -14.76 5.10
CA ALA A 223 4.60 -13.31 5.32
C ALA A 223 3.49 -12.46 4.69
N ILE A 224 2.57 -13.06 3.92
CA ILE A 224 1.39 -12.37 3.38
C ILE A 224 0.45 -11.93 4.52
N PRO A 225 -0.07 -12.84 5.37
CA PRO A 225 -0.90 -12.47 6.50
C PRO A 225 -0.11 -12.16 7.78
N VAL A 226 1.10 -12.71 7.93
CA VAL A 226 1.88 -12.64 9.18
C VAL A 226 3.04 -11.66 9.03
N PHE A 227 3.36 -10.91 10.09
CA PHE A 227 4.52 -10.02 10.07
C PHE A 227 5.81 -10.79 9.83
N PHE A 228 6.72 -10.19 9.04
CA PHE A 228 8.00 -10.80 8.68
C PHE A 228 8.78 -11.22 9.93
N ASP A 229 8.84 -10.36 10.95
CA ASP A 229 9.60 -10.66 12.18
C ASP A 229 9.09 -11.93 12.86
N THR A 230 7.77 -12.14 12.89
CA THR A 230 7.17 -13.32 13.50
C THR A 230 7.32 -14.56 12.64
N VAL A 231 7.22 -14.42 11.31
CA VAL A 231 7.53 -15.52 10.38
C VAL A 231 9.00 -15.92 10.49
N PHE A 232 9.91 -14.96 10.51
CA PHE A 232 11.32 -15.20 10.67
C PHE A 232 11.62 -15.89 12.00
N TYR A 233 10.98 -15.44 13.09
CA TYR A 233 11.10 -16.06 14.40
C TYR A 233 10.71 -17.54 14.37
N LEU A 234 9.61 -17.89 13.71
CA LEU A 234 9.17 -19.27 13.56
C LEU A 234 10.12 -20.11 12.69
N LEU A 235 10.59 -19.55 11.57
CA LEU A 235 11.33 -20.32 10.56
C LEU A 235 12.80 -20.53 10.95
N ILE A 236 13.37 -19.68 11.80
CA ILE A 236 14.76 -19.81 12.23
C ILE A 236 15.05 -21.12 12.97
N PRO A 237 14.26 -21.55 13.99
CA PRO A 237 14.40 -22.86 14.61
C PRO A 237 14.34 -24.01 13.60
N LEU A 238 13.45 -23.95 12.60
CA LEU A 238 13.38 -24.94 11.53
C LEU A 238 14.63 -24.93 10.65
N GLY A 239 15.17 -23.74 10.32
CA GLY A 239 16.44 -23.60 9.61
C GLY A 239 17.62 -24.17 10.39
N LYS A 240 17.64 -24.00 11.72
CA LYS A 240 18.65 -24.60 12.61
C LYS A 240 18.51 -26.12 12.67
N ALA A 241 17.28 -26.64 12.81
CA ALA A 241 17.01 -28.07 12.79
C ALA A 241 17.43 -28.70 11.45
N MET A 242 17.17 -28.02 10.33
CA MET A 242 17.65 -28.45 9.02
C MET A 242 19.17 -28.46 8.92
N ARG A 243 19.87 -27.43 9.44
CA ARG A 243 21.33 -27.42 9.51
C ARG A 243 21.88 -28.55 10.36
N PHE A 244 21.21 -28.90 11.46
CA PHE A 244 21.59 -30.01 12.32
C PHE A 244 21.50 -31.35 11.57
N ARG A 245 20.43 -31.55 10.79
CA ARG A 245 20.24 -32.75 9.96
C ARG A 245 21.19 -32.83 8.75
N THR A 246 21.37 -31.73 8.02
CA THR A 246 22.12 -31.74 6.75
C THR A 246 23.61 -31.46 6.91
N GLY A 247 24.04 -30.93 8.06
CA GLY A 247 25.43 -30.65 8.37
C GLY A 247 26.03 -29.42 7.66
N LYS A 248 25.28 -28.67 6.84
CA LYS A 248 25.78 -27.50 6.09
C LYS A 248 24.69 -26.48 5.74
N ASN A 249 25.09 -25.34 5.13
CA ASN A 249 24.20 -24.36 4.49
C ASN A 249 23.27 -23.55 5.41
N TYR A 250 23.65 -23.32 6.67
CA TYR A 250 22.81 -22.53 7.59
C TYR A 250 22.57 -21.11 7.08
N LEU A 251 23.62 -20.44 6.59
CA LEU A 251 23.51 -19.10 5.99
C LEU A 251 22.48 -19.09 4.85
N LEU A 252 22.54 -20.08 3.96
CA LEU A 252 21.58 -20.20 2.86
C LEU A 252 20.14 -20.36 3.35
N TYR A 253 19.89 -21.15 4.41
CA TYR A 253 18.54 -21.28 4.98
C TYR A 253 18.04 -19.95 5.56
N VAL A 254 18.88 -19.26 6.34
CA VAL A 254 18.55 -17.95 6.90
C VAL A 254 18.22 -16.95 5.78
N LEU A 255 19.09 -16.82 4.79
CA LEU A 255 18.90 -15.90 3.68
C LEU A 255 17.68 -16.26 2.84
N ALA A 256 17.42 -17.55 2.60
CA ALA A 256 16.22 -17.98 1.88
C ALA A 256 14.92 -17.59 2.59
N ILE A 257 14.88 -17.69 3.92
CA ILE A 257 13.74 -17.21 4.71
C ILE A 257 13.55 -15.70 4.51
N VAL A 258 14.65 -14.93 4.61
CA VAL A 258 14.63 -13.47 4.43
C VAL A 258 14.15 -13.09 3.04
N THR A 259 14.62 -13.76 1.98
CA THR A 259 14.28 -13.39 0.60
C THR A 259 12.79 -13.51 0.33
N GLY A 260 12.18 -14.62 0.72
CA GLY A 260 10.74 -14.82 0.57
C GLY A 260 9.93 -13.91 1.47
N GLY A 261 10.20 -13.97 2.78
CA GLY A 261 9.40 -13.28 3.79
C GLY A 261 9.41 -11.76 3.63
N THR A 262 10.56 -11.16 3.35
CA THR A 262 10.64 -9.70 3.22
C THR A 262 9.94 -9.21 1.96
N MET A 263 10.02 -9.90 0.81
CA MET A 263 9.37 -9.42 -0.42
C MET A 263 7.86 -9.45 -0.32
N ALA A 264 7.28 -10.55 0.18
CA ALA A 264 5.84 -10.63 0.39
C ALA A 264 5.37 -9.51 1.32
N HIS A 265 6.07 -9.30 2.44
CA HIS A 265 5.75 -8.26 3.43
C HIS A 265 5.68 -6.83 2.87
N SER A 266 6.40 -6.51 1.79
CA SER A 266 6.41 -5.16 1.20
C SER A 266 5.75 -5.04 -0.14
N LEU A 267 5.18 -6.11 -0.69
CA LEU A 267 4.51 -6.05 -1.99
C LEU A 267 3.11 -6.64 -1.99
N VAL A 268 2.76 -7.53 -1.07
CA VAL A 268 1.51 -8.30 -1.13
C VAL A 268 0.58 -7.93 0.02
N PRO A 269 -0.60 -7.35 -0.23
CA PRO A 269 -1.66 -7.20 0.78
C PRO A 269 -2.10 -8.57 1.32
N PRO A 270 -2.57 -8.69 2.59
CA PRO A 270 -3.11 -7.65 3.46
C PRO A 270 -2.06 -6.96 4.35
N THR A 271 -0.76 -7.16 4.12
CA THR A 271 0.26 -6.51 4.93
C THR A 271 0.07 -4.98 4.94
N PRO A 272 0.21 -4.30 6.09
CA PRO A 272 -0.26 -2.92 6.27
C PRO A 272 0.34 -1.90 5.27
N GLY A 273 1.63 -2.02 4.96
CA GLY A 273 2.28 -1.14 3.99
C GLY A 273 1.68 -1.23 2.59
N PRO A 274 1.77 -2.40 1.92
CA PRO A 274 1.16 -2.62 0.60
C PRO A 274 -0.35 -2.34 0.56
N LEU A 275 -1.08 -2.71 1.62
CA LEU A 275 -2.51 -2.47 1.74
C LEU A 275 -2.83 -0.97 1.75
N PHE A 276 -2.09 -0.18 2.54
CA PHE A 276 -2.28 1.26 2.60
C PHE A 276 -1.90 1.95 1.29
N VAL A 277 -0.78 1.56 0.68
CA VAL A 277 -0.36 2.12 -0.62
C VAL A 277 -1.42 1.84 -1.69
N ALA A 278 -1.95 0.61 -1.77
CA ALA A 278 -3.00 0.29 -2.72
C ALA A 278 -4.27 1.11 -2.49
N GLU A 279 -4.72 1.23 -1.24
CA GLU A 279 -5.91 2.00 -0.89
C GLU A 279 -5.75 3.50 -1.17
N GLN A 280 -4.55 4.06 -0.91
CA GLN A 280 -4.27 5.47 -1.15
C GLN A 280 -4.16 5.82 -2.64
N LEU A 281 -3.67 4.88 -3.45
CA LEU A 281 -3.57 5.01 -4.92
C LEU A 281 -4.83 4.54 -5.64
N GLY A 282 -5.88 4.10 -4.93
CA GLY A 282 -7.11 3.59 -5.54
C GLY A 282 -6.94 2.28 -6.32
N VAL A 283 -5.88 1.51 -6.04
CA VAL A 283 -5.60 0.24 -6.72
C VAL A 283 -6.47 -0.87 -6.11
N ASP A 284 -7.16 -1.61 -6.98
CA ASP A 284 -7.91 -2.80 -6.57
C ASP A 284 -7.00 -3.83 -5.88
N ILE A 285 -7.44 -4.34 -4.73
CA ILE A 285 -6.62 -5.22 -3.89
C ILE A 285 -6.22 -6.51 -4.62
N ALA A 286 -7.09 -7.08 -5.46
CA ALA A 286 -6.72 -8.27 -6.23
C ALA A 286 -5.58 -7.97 -7.19
N THR A 287 -5.64 -6.82 -7.86
CA THR A 287 -4.59 -6.36 -8.79
C THR A 287 -3.27 -6.14 -8.06
N MET A 288 -3.33 -5.54 -6.86
CA MET A 288 -2.14 -5.38 -6.01
C MET A 288 -1.57 -6.73 -5.56
N ILE A 289 -2.41 -7.68 -5.14
CA ILE A 289 -1.97 -9.02 -4.74
C ILE A 289 -1.28 -9.74 -5.92
N MET A 290 -1.89 -9.73 -7.11
CA MET A 290 -1.30 -10.36 -8.30
C MET A 290 0.03 -9.70 -8.69
N GLY A 291 0.06 -8.38 -8.81
CA GLY A 291 1.28 -7.64 -9.13
C GLY A 291 2.39 -7.86 -8.11
N GLY A 292 2.04 -7.84 -6.82
CA GLY A 292 2.96 -8.07 -5.72
C GLY A 292 3.50 -9.49 -5.68
N MET A 293 2.68 -10.50 -5.97
CA MET A 293 3.13 -11.90 -6.07
C MET A 293 4.09 -12.09 -7.23
N ILE A 294 3.82 -11.50 -8.40
CA ILE A 294 4.68 -11.62 -9.59
C ILE A 294 6.02 -10.94 -9.35
N VAL A 295 6.01 -9.64 -9.03
CA VAL A 295 7.24 -8.85 -8.81
C VAL A 295 8.01 -9.41 -7.61
N GLY A 296 7.30 -9.73 -6.53
CA GLY A 296 7.89 -10.28 -5.31
C GLY A 296 8.56 -11.64 -5.52
N SER A 297 7.93 -12.55 -6.26
CA SER A 297 8.50 -13.87 -6.55
C SER A 297 9.75 -13.76 -7.41
N ILE A 298 9.73 -12.91 -8.46
CA ILE A 298 10.90 -12.70 -9.31
C ILE A 298 12.06 -12.12 -8.50
N ALA A 299 11.81 -11.07 -7.70
CA ALA A 299 12.83 -10.50 -6.83
C ALA A 299 13.36 -11.50 -5.80
N ALA A 300 12.48 -12.31 -5.18
CA ALA A 300 12.88 -13.34 -4.23
C ALA A 300 13.77 -14.43 -4.86
N ILE A 301 13.51 -14.83 -6.11
CA ILE A 301 14.36 -15.77 -6.86
C ILE A 301 15.77 -15.21 -7.06
N PHE A 302 15.90 -13.94 -7.44
CA PHE A 302 17.21 -13.29 -7.54
C PHE A 302 17.90 -13.14 -6.17
N GLY A 303 17.14 -12.87 -5.12
CA GLY A 303 17.64 -12.91 -3.74
C GLY A 303 18.17 -14.29 -3.34
N LEU A 304 17.47 -15.37 -3.72
CA LEU A 304 17.91 -16.74 -3.47
C LEU A 304 19.15 -17.12 -4.29
N ALA A 305 19.26 -16.60 -5.53
CA ALA A 305 20.47 -16.73 -6.33
C ALA A 305 21.66 -16.07 -5.61
N TYR A 306 21.49 -14.84 -5.11
CA TYR A 306 22.50 -14.18 -4.28
C TYR A 306 22.86 -15.00 -3.03
N ALA A 307 21.85 -15.51 -2.30
CA ALA A 307 22.05 -16.33 -1.11
C ALA A 307 22.88 -17.59 -1.42
N THR A 308 22.64 -18.21 -2.57
CA THR A 308 23.38 -19.40 -3.03
C THR A 308 24.83 -19.05 -3.38
N LEU A 309 25.08 -17.88 -3.99
CA LEU A 309 26.42 -17.41 -4.33
C LEU A 309 27.25 -17.07 -3.09
N ILE A 310 26.67 -16.32 -2.14
CA ILE A 310 27.41 -15.90 -0.94
C ILE A 310 27.69 -17.09 -0.01
N ASN A 311 26.76 -18.04 0.10
CA ASN A 311 26.95 -19.26 0.90
C ASN A 311 28.07 -20.16 0.36
N LYS A 312 28.45 -20.07 -0.92
CA LYS A 312 29.62 -20.80 -1.46
C LYS A 312 30.95 -20.20 -1.00
N HIS A 313 30.98 -18.91 -0.66
CA HIS A 313 32.20 -18.17 -0.35
C HIS A 313 32.31 -17.77 1.13
N CYS A 314 31.21 -17.85 1.87
CA CYS A 314 31.11 -17.45 3.27
C CYS A 314 30.33 -18.50 4.03
N GLU A 315 30.82 -18.86 5.21
CA GLU A 315 30.08 -19.69 6.16
C GLU A 315 29.67 -18.82 7.34
N LEU A 316 28.39 -18.91 7.72
CA LEU A 316 27.93 -18.35 8.98
C LEU A 316 28.22 -19.39 10.07
N PRO A 317 29.12 -19.11 11.04
CA PRO A 317 29.37 -20.04 12.13
C PRO A 317 28.06 -20.28 12.87
N PHE A 318 27.78 -21.55 13.16
CA PHE A 318 26.63 -21.94 13.95
C PHE A 318 26.87 -21.53 15.40
N ARG A 319 26.34 -20.36 15.78
CA ARG A 319 26.36 -19.86 17.15
C ARG A 319 25.08 -20.29 17.84
N ASP A 320 25.19 -20.75 19.08
CA ASP A 320 24.02 -20.99 19.91
C ASP A 320 23.31 -19.64 20.12
N SER A 321 22.05 -19.58 19.70
CA SER A 321 21.16 -18.50 20.13
C SER A 321 20.61 -18.85 21.50
N ALA A 322 20.52 -17.87 22.40
CA ALA A 322 20.02 -18.05 23.76
C ALA A 322 18.63 -18.72 23.87
N ASP A 323 17.83 -18.69 22.80
CA ASP A 323 16.41 -19.09 22.82
C ASP A 323 16.08 -20.51 22.36
N VAL A 324 17.05 -21.28 21.82
CA VAL A 324 16.77 -22.63 21.28
C VAL A 324 17.79 -23.63 21.80
N THR A 325 17.37 -24.53 22.69
CA THR A 325 18.26 -25.56 23.23
C THR A 325 18.46 -26.71 22.24
N GLN A 326 19.54 -27.48 22.42
CA GLN A 326 19.77 -28.69 21.62
C GLN A 326 18.61 -29.70 21.74
N ALA A 327 17.97 -29.78 22.90
CA ALA A 327 16.79 -30.62 23.13
C ALA A 327 15.55 -30.15 22.33
N ASP A 328 15.38 -28.84 22.15
CA ASP A 328 14.28 -28.28 21.34
C ASP A 328 14.50 -28.56 19.84
N LEU A 329 15.76 -28.50 19.37
CA LEU A 329 16.14 -28.87 18.01
C LEU A 329 15.90 -30.35 17.73
N GLU A 330 16.21 -31.24 18.68
CA GLU A 330 15.93 -32.67 18.57
C GLU A 330 14.44 -32.96 18.56
N ARG A 331 13.64 -32.29 19.41
CA ARG A 331 12.17 -32.38 19.37
C ARG A 331 11.59 -31.92 18.05
N LEU A 332 12.03 -30.78 17.52
CA LEU A 332 11.58 -30.32 16.21
C LEU A 332 12.02 -31.32 15.12
N SER A 333 13.26 -31.77 15.12
CA SER A 333 13.73 -32.75 14.13
C SER A 333 12.92 -34.05 14.15
N ASN A 334 12.49 -34.49 15.33
CA ASN A 334 11.84 -35.78 15.54
C ASN A 334 10.30 -35.72 15.65
N SER A 335 9.71 -34.52 15.74
CA SER A 335 8.26 -34.37 15.82
C SER A 335 7.58 -34.85 14.54
N GLN A 336 6.52 -35.61 14.72
CA GLN A 336 5.79 -36.21 13.61
C GLN A 336 4.87 -35.19 12.96
N LEU A 337 4.66 -35.34 11.65
CA LEU A 337 3.76 -34.47 10.90
C LEU A 337 2.30 -34.67 11.30
N GLU A 338 1.94 -35.87 11.80
CA GLU A 338 0.59 -36.17 12.29
C GLU A 338 0.16 -35.30 13.48
N ASP A 339 1.12 -34.77 14.26
CA ASP A 339 0.83 -33.92 15.42
C ASP A 339 0.42 -32.49 15.01
N LEU A 340 0.67 -32.10 13.75
CA LEU A 340 0.37 -30.78 13.21
C LEU A 340 -0.99 -30.77 12.49
N PRO A 341 -1.64 -29.59 12.37
CA PRO A 341 -2.91 -29.50 11.63
C PRO A 341 -2.71 -29.93 10.18
N SER A 342 -3.79 -30.32 9.51
CA SER A 342 -3.70 -30.73 8.11
C SER A 342 -3.23 -29.58 7.21
N LEU A 343 -2.54 -29.92 6.12
CA LEU A 343 -2.01 -28.91 5.19
C LEU A 343 -3.10 -28.00 4.63
N TRP A 344 -4.27 -28.55 4.31
CA TRP A 344 -5.40 -27.77 3.81
C TRP A 344 -5.95 -26.77 4.84
N LEU A 345 -6.08 -27.18 6.11
CA LEU A 345 -6.47 -26.26 7.19
C LEU A 345 -5.40 -25.19 7.43
N SER A 346 -4.13 -25.53 7.21
CA SER A 346 -3.02 -24.59 7.36
C SER A 346 -2.97 -23.55 6.25
N LEU A 347 -3.27 -23.95 5.01
CA LEU A 347 -3.25 -23.08 3.84
C LEU A 347 -4.54 -22.25 3.68
N ALA A 348 -5.67 -22.75 4.18
CA ALA A 348 -6.98 -22.13 3.98
C ALA A 348 -7.04 -20.65 4.44
N PRO A 349 -6.55 -20.25 5.63
CA PRO A 349 -6.58 -18.85 6.06
C PRO A 349 -5.78 -17.88 5.16
N ILE A 350 -4.87 -18.40 4.34
CA ILE A 350 -4.01 -17.62 3.45
C ILE A 350 -4.61 -17.57 2.04
N LEU A 351 -4.92 -18.75 1.47
CA LEU A 351 -5.35 -18.88 0.09
C LEU A 351 -6.83 -18.50 -0.11
N LEU A 352 -7.69 -18.80 0.87
CA LEU A 352 -9.13 -18.59 0.73
C LEU A 352 -9.48 -17.10 0.51
N PRO A 353 -8.95 -16.13 1.29
CA PRO A 353 -9.25 -14.72 1.03
C PRO A 353 -8.80 -14.26 -0.34
N VAL A 354 -7.62 -14.72 -0.80
CA VAL A 354 -7.07 -14.37 -2.11
C VAL A 354 -8.00 -14.86 -3.22
N ILE A 355 -8.46 -16.11 -3.14
CA ILE A 355 -9.37 -16.70 -4.12
C ILE A 355 -10.72 -15.98 -4.13
N MET A 356 -11.28 -15.69 -2.96
CA MET A 356 -12.58 -15.00 -2.83
C MET A 356 -12.52 -13.58 -3.42
N ILE A 357 -11.50 -12.80 -3.06
CA ILE A 357 -11.31 -11.43 -3.54
C ILE A 357 -11.07 -11.44 -5.06
N ALA A 358 -10.19 -12.32 -5.56
CA ALA A 358 -9.92 -12.45 -6.99
C ALA A 358 -11.19 -12.83 -7.78
N GLY A 359 -12.02 -13.74 -7.25
CA GLY A 359 -13.29 -14.13 -7.86
C GLY A 359 -14.24 -12.94 -8.05
N SER A 360 -14.37 -12.06 -7.06
CA SER A 360 -15.20 -10.86 -7.20
C SER A 360 -14.66 -9.85 -8.19
N THR A 361 -13.33 -9.73 -8.31
CA THR A 361 -12.71 -8.87 -9.33
C THR A 361 -12.95 -9.40 -10.74
N LEU A 362 -12.98 -10.73 -10.94
CA LEU A 362 -13.31 -11.32 -12.24
C LEU A 362 -14.74 -11.01 -12.70
N LEU A 363 -15.70 -10.87 -11.77
CA LEU A 363 -17.07 -10.48 -12.11
C LEU A 363 -17.21 -9.04 -12.62
N LYS A 364 -16.19 -8.19 -12.46
CA LYS A 364 -16.20 -6.84 -13.04
C LYS A 364 -16.07 -6.87 -14.57
N PHE A 365 -15.61 -7.99 -15.15
CA PHE A 365 -15.54 -8.17 -16.59
C PHE A 365 -16.90 -8.63 -17.14
N LYS A 366 -17.54 -7.80 -17.98
CA LYS A 366 -18.87 -8.09 -18.56
C LYS A 366 -18.97 -9.45 -19.25
N SER A 367 -17.91 -9.85 -19.95
CA SER A 367 -17.85 -11.16 -20.63
C SER A 367 -17.99 -12.35 -19.67
N ILE A 368 -17.65 -12.17 -18.40
CA ILE A 368 -17.77 -13.18 -17.35
C ILE A 368 -19.09 -13.00 -16.60
N SER A 369 -19.47 -11.75 -16.24
CA SER A 369 -20.72 -11.50 -15.53
C SER A 369 -21.94 -12.00 -16.30
N ASP A 370 -21.99 -11.76 -17.62
CA ASP A 370 -23.16 -12.07 -18.44
C ASP A 370 -23.41 -13.59 -18.56
N GLN A 371 -22.45 -14.43 -18.19
CA GLN A 371 -22.56 -15.90 -18.19
C GLN A 371 -23.05 -16.48 -16.86
N ILE A 372 -23.13 -15.66 -15.80
CA ILE A 372 -23.41 -16.10 -14.43
C ILE A 372 -24.75 -15.52 -13.99
N SER A 373 -25.57 -16.32 -13.28
CA SER A 373 -26.87 -15.83 -12.80
C SER A 373 -26.72 -14.67 -11.80
N PRO A 374 -27.66 -13.71 -11.75
CA PRO A 374 -27.58 -12.56 -10.86
C PRO A 374 -27.40 -12.92 -9.38
N GLU A 375 -28.02 -14.00 -8.90
CA GLU A 375 -27.91 -14.45 -7.51
C GLU A 375 -26.50 -14.96 -7.18
N VAL A 376 -25.88 -15.69 -8.12
CA VAL A 376 -24.52 -16.19 -7.96
C VAL A 376 -23.51 -15.04 -8.02
N GLN A 377 -23.76 -14.03 -8.86
CA GLN A 377 -22.94 -12.82 -8.90
C GLN A 377 -22.95 -12.09 -7.56
N ASP A 378 -24.13 -11.87 -6.97
CA ASP A 378 -24.27 -11.17 -5.68
C ASP A 378 -23.58 -11.92 -4.54
N LEU A 379 -23.71 -13.26 -4.53
CA LEU A 379 -22.99 -14.11 -3.58
C LEU A 379 -21.47 -13.99 -3.73
N ILE A 380 -20.94 -14.08 -4.95
CA ILE A 380 -19.50 -13.95 -5.21
C ILE A 380 -19.00 -12.55 -4.86
N MET A 381 -19.77 -11.49 -5.16
CA MET A 381 -19.42 -10.12 -4.78
C MET A 381 -19.41 -9.93 -3.26
N THR A 382 -20.38 -10.52 -2.57
CA THR A 382 -20.45 -10.48 -1.10
C THR A 382 -19.28 -11.24 -0.48
N LEU A 383 -19.03 -12.46 -0.92
CA LEU A 383 -17.93 -13.30 -0.43
C LEU A 383 -16.56 -12.70 -0.77
N GLY A 384 -16.40 -12.09 -1.95
CA GLY A 384 -15.17 -11.43 -2.34
C GLY A 384 -14.96 -10.04 -1.73
N ASN A 385 -15.91 -9.53 -0.94
CA ASN A 385 -15.66 -8.36 -0.12
C ASN A 385 -14.46 -8.63 0.82
N LYS A 386 -13.44 -7.78 0.74
CA LYS A 386 -12.18 -7.93 1.50
C LYS A 386 -12.37 -8.16 3.01
N ASN A 387 -13.36 -7.50 3.63
CA ASN A 387 -13.62 -7.64 5.06
C ASN A 387 -14.25 -9.01 5.38
N ILE A 388 -15.18 -9.48 4.54
CA ILE A 388 -15.86 -10.77 4.70
C ILE A 388 -14.89 -11.92 4.45
N ALA A 389 -14.10 -11.83 3.37
CA ALA A 389 -13.09 -12.81 3.01
C ALA A 389 -12.06 -13.03 4.12
N LEU A 390 -11.49 -11.94 4.69
CA LEU A 390 -10.58 -12.03 5.83
C LEU A 390 -11.30 -12.52 7.11
N GLY A 391 -12.56 -12.14 7.31
CA GLY A 391 -13.35 -12.60 8.45
C GLY A 391 -13.53 -14.12 8.46
N ILE A 392 -13.84 -14.70 7.30
CA ILE A 392 -13.96 -16.16 7.13
C ILE A 392 -12.61 -16.84 7.39
N ALA A 393 -11.51 -16.29 6.86
CA ALA A 393 -10.18 -16.83 7.14
C ALA A 393 -9.81 -16.77 8.63
N ALA A 394 -10.16 -15.68 9.34
CA ALA A 394 -9.93 -15.57 10.77
C ALA A 394 -10.72 -16.64 11.56
N VAL A 395 -11.97 -16.91 11.18
CA VAL A 395 -12.77 -17.99 11.79
C VAL A 395 -12.13 -19.36 11.57
N ILE A 396 -11.66 -19.66 10.36
CA ILE A 396 -10.97 -20.92 10.06
C ILE A 396 -9.67 -21.04 10.86
N ALA A 397 -8.89 -19.96 10.95
CA ALA A 397 -7.64 -19.94 11.70
C ALA A 397 -7.89 -20.16 13.21
N LEU A 398 -8.88 -19.51 13.79
CA LEU A 398 -9.29 -19.69 15.19
C LEU A 398 -9.79 -21.11 15.45
N ALA A 399 -10.64 -21.66 14.57
CA ALA A 399 -11.12 -23.03 14.68
C ALA A 399 -9.98 -24.05 14.63
N THR A 400 -8.97 -23.79 13.79
CA THR A 400 -7.76 -24.63 13.69
C THR A 400 -6.94 -24.57 14.98
N LEU A 401 -6.76 -23.38 15.56
CA LEU A 401 -6.06 -23.19 16.83
C LEU A 401 -6.75 -23.91 17.99
N VAL A 402 -8.06 -23.72 18.15
CA VAL A 402 -8.87 -24.34 19.22
C VAL A 402 -8.80 -25.87 19.12
N ARG A 403 -8.89 -26.40 17.90
CA ARG A 403 -8.82 -27.84 17.67
C ARG A 403 -7.46 -28.44 18.01
N GLN A 404 -6.36 -27.72 17.75
CA GLN A 404 -5.01 -28.24 17.99
C GLN A 404 -4.53 -28.10 19.42
N LYS A 405 -4.60 -26.91 20.01
CA LYS A 405 -4.08 -26.70 21.36
C LYS A 405 -4.99 -27.21 22.46
N LYS A 406 -6.29 -27.41 22.20
CA LYS A 406 -7.32 -27.64 23.23
C LYS A 406 -7.23 -26.63 24.39
N SER A 407 -6.78 -25.41 24.09
CA SER A 407 -6.56 -24.34 25.06
C SER A 407 -7.86 -23.96 25.78
N SER A 408 -7.71 -23.45 27.00
CA SER A 408 -8.82 -22.82 27.71
C SER A 408 -9.29 -21.55 26.97
N LEU A 409 -10.56 -21.17 27.16
CA LEU A 409 -11.07 -19.92 26.59
C LEU A 409 -10.31 -18.67 27.09
N GLY A 410 -9.72 -18.74 28.30
CA GLY A 410 -8.89 -17.68 28.87
C GLY A 410 -7.59 -17.47 28.10
N GLU A 411 -6.83 -18.55 27.87
CA GLU A 411 -5.59 -18.50 27.07
C GLU A 411 -5.84 -17.98 25.65
N LEU A 412 -6.93 -18.43 25.01
CA LEU A 412 -7.30 -17.95 23.68
C LEU A 412 -7.57 -16.44 23.69
N SER A 413 -8.27 -15.95 24.71
CA SER A 413 -8.56 -14.52 24.87
C SER A 413 -7.28 -13.70 25.03
N GLU A 414 -6.32 -14.18 25.83
CA GLU A 414 -5.03 -13.51 26.03
C GLU A 414 -4.22 -13.44 24.73
N SER A 415 -4.14 -14.54 23.97
CA SER A 415 -3.46 -14.56 22.67
C SER A 415 -4.11 -13.62 21.66
N ILE A 416 -5.45 -13.59 21.60
CA ILE A 416 -6.18 -12.64 20.75
C ILE A 416 -5.88 -11.20 21.17
N GLN A 417 -5.93 -10.89 22.47
CA GLN A 417 -5.65 -9.54 22.97
C GLN A 417 -4.21 -9.09 22.68
N ALA A 418 -3.22 -9.97 22.84
CA ALA A 418 -1.83 -9.70 22.50
C ALA A 418 -1.64 -9.42 21.00
N SER A 419 -2.29 -10.22 20.14
CA SER A 419 -2.27 -10.02 18.69
C SER A 419 -2.93 -8.69 18.27
N LEU A 420 -4.08 -8.35 18.88
CA LEU A 420 -4.79 -7.10 18.64
C LEU A 420 -4.03 -5.88 19.15
N SER A 421 -3.29 -5.99 20.24
CA SER A 421 -2.39 -4.93 20.72
C SER A 421 -1.33 -4.60 19.68
N THR A 422 -0.68 -5.64 19.13
CA THR A 422 0.32 -5.49 18.05
C THR A 422 -0.32 -4.89 16.79
N GLY A 423 -1.49 -5.42 16.38
CA GLY A 423 -2.25 -4.89 15.25
C GLY A 423 -2.71 -3.44 15.46
N GLY A 424 -3.09 -3.07 16.69
CA GLY A 424 -3.55 -1.74 17.07
C GLY A 424 -2.48 -0.67 16.86
N VAL A 425 -1.23 -0.94 17.25
CA VAL A 425 -0.10 -0.04 16.98
C VAL A 425 0.05 0.22 15.47
N ILE A 426 -0.15 -0.81 14.65
CA ILE A 426 -0.02 -0.69 13.20
C ILE A 426 -1.20 0.07 12.58
N ILE A 427 -2.42 -0.14 13.08
CA ILE A 427 -3.59 0.66 12.71
C ILE A 427 -3.32 2.13 13.02
N LEU A 428 -2.80 2.46 14.22
CA LEU A 428 -2.47 3.82 14.62
C LEU A 428 -1.43 4.46 13.69
N ILE A 429 -0.32 3.76 13.41
CA ILE A 429 0.73 4.26 12.50
C ILE A 429 0.15 4.50 11.10
N THR A 430 -0.64 3.56 10.59
CA THR A 430 -1.18 3.65 9.23
C THR A 430 -2.21 4.75 9.11
N ALA A 431 -3.09 4.91 10.11
CA ALA A 431 -4.05 6.00 10.18
C ALA A 431 -3.37 7.36 10.35
N ALA A 432 -2.29 7.48 11.14
CA ALA A 432 -1.50 8.71 11.23
C ALA A 432 -0.82 9.05 9.90
N GLY A 433 -0.35 8.05 9.17
CA GLY A 433 0.18 8.21 7.82
C GLY A 433 -0.86 8.68 6.80
N GLY A 434 -2.09 8.15 6.89
CA GLY A 434 -3.22 8.65 6.12
C GLY A 434 -3.63 10.07 6.47
N ALA A 435 -3.55 10.45 7.75
CA ALA A 435 -3.72 11.83 8.17
C ALA A 435 -2.65 12.75 7.56
N PHE A 436 -1.37 12.35 7.64
CA PHE A 436 -0.25 13.06 7.04
C PHE A 436 -0.38 13.22 5.52
N GLY A 437 -0.69 12.13 4.81
CA GLY A 437 -0.93 12.15 3.37
C GLY A 437 -2.14 13.01 2.99
N GLY A 438 -3.24 12.92 3.74
CA GLY A 438 -4.44 13.72 3.50
C GLY A 438 -4.20 15.23 3.64
N VAL A 439 -3.47 15.66 4.68
CA VAL A 439 -3.13 17.09 4.82
C VAL A 439 -2.10 17.55 3.80
N LEU A 440 -1.17 16.68 3.38
CA LEU A 440 -0.24 16.99 2.28
C LEU A 440 -0.98 17.17 0.95
N GLN A 441 -1.97 16.33 0.65
CA GLN A 441 -2.78 16.49 -0.56
C GLN A 441 -3.52 17.84 -0.59
N GLN A 442 -3.94 18.35 0.58
CA GLN A 442 -4.60 19.66 0.70
C GLN A 442 -3.64 20.84 0.45
N THR A 443 -2.33 20.61 0.38
CA THR A 443 -1.37 21.64 -0.06
C THR A 443 -1.36 21.85 -1.57
N GLY A 444 -2.09 21.04 -2.35
CA GLY A 444 -2.07 21.15 -3.82
C GLY A 444 -0.77 20.65 -4.43
N VAL A 445 -0.03 19.77 -3.73
CA VAL A 445 1.18 19.10 -4.26
C VAL A 445 0.95 18.39 -5.58
N SER A 446 -0.27 17.87 -5.81
CA SER A 446 -0.65 17.22 -7.07
C SER A 446 -0.50 18.16 -8.27
N PHE A 447 -0.95 19.42 -8.15
CA PHE A 447 -0.90 20.39 -9.23
C PHE A 447 0.53 20.84 -9.58
N LEU A 448 1.46 20.76 -8.63
CA LEU A 448 2.86 21.07 -8.93
C LEU A 448 3.45 20.08 -9.89
N ILE A 449 3.12 18.81 -9.69
CA ILE A 449 3.64 17.73 -10.52
C ILE A 449 2.94 17.73 -11.87
N GLU A 450 1.63 18.04 -11.93
CA GLU A 450 0.93 18.29 -13.19
C GLU A 450 1.52 19.46 -13.98
N SER A 451 2.04 20.49 -13.31
CA SER A 451 2.62 21.67 -13.96
C SER A 451 4.05 21.47 -14.46
N LEU A 452 4.72 20.37 -14.11
CA LEU A 452 6.06 20.06 -14.60
C LEU A 452 5.97 19.60 -16.07
N PRO A 453 6.62 20.30 -17.02
CA PRO A 453 6.70 19.84 -18.41
C PRO A 453 7.46 18.51 -18.48
N ASP A 454 7.06 17.61 -19.39
CA ASP A 454 7.81 16.41 -19.77
C ASP A 454 8.04 15.35 -18.67
N VAL A 455 7.10 15.21 -17.73
CA VAL A 455 7.18 14.14 -16.74
C VAL A 455 6.85 12.79 -17.38
N SER A 456 7.87 12.03 -17.77
CA SER A 456 7.65 10.68 -18.33
C SER A 456 7.10 9.71 -17.28
N PRO A 457 6.25 8.73 -17.68
CA PRO A 457 5.78 7.64 -16.82
C PRO A 457 6.90 6.95 -16.02
N LEU A 458 8.02 6.66 -16.68
CA LEU A 458 9.18 6.02 -16.03
C LEU A 458 9.82 6.93 -14.99
N MET A 459 9.85 8.24 -15.21
CA MET A 459 10.41 9.19 -14.25
C MET A 459 9.60 9.23 -12.95
N LEU A 460 8.26 9.16 -13.03
CA LEU A 460 7.39 9.11 -11.85
C LEU A 460 7.63 7.85 -11.02
N VAL A 461 7.68 6.69 -11.68
CA VAL A 461 7.90 5.40 -11.02
C VAL A 461 9.30 5.35 -10.40
N THR A 462 10.30 5.90 -11.08
CA THR A 462 11.67 6.03 -10.56
C THR A 462 11.74 6.96 -9.35
N LEU A 463 11.06 8.11 -9.42
CA LEU A 463 10.98 9.06 -8.30
C LEU A 463 10.36 8.41 -7.07
N ALA A 464 9.29 7.63 -7.25
CA ALA A 464 8.64 6.91 -6.16
C ALA A 464 9.57 5.88 -5.50
N PHE A 465 10.32 5.12 -6.30
CA PHE A 465 11.31 4.17 -5.80
C PHE A 465 12.43 4.89 -5.01
N LEU A 466 12.99 5.97 -5.56
CA LEU A 466 14.10 6.71 -4.96
C LEU A 466 13.68 7.45 -3.69
N ILE A 467 12.52 8.11 -3.67
CA ILE A 467 11.98 8.76 -2.47
C ILE A 467 11.75 7.71 -1.38
N THR A 468 11.12 6.58 -1.71
CA THR A 468 10.90 5.51 -0.72
C THR A 468 12.23 4.98 -0.18
N THR A 469 13.21 4.78 -1.05
CA THR A 469 14.55 4.31 -0.67
C THR A 469 15.24 5.30 0.26
N ALA A 470 15.20 6.59 -0.06
CA ALA A 470 15.80 7.63 0.76
C ALA A 470 15.13 7.71 2.15
N ILE A 471 13.80 7.70 2.20
CA ILE A 471 13.04 7.72 3.47
C ILE A 471 13.34 6.46 4.28
N ARG A 472 13.33 5.28 3.66
CA ARG A 472 13.64 4.01 4.35
C ARG A 472 15.07 3.99 4.87
N THR A 473 16.03 4.43 4.06
CA THR A 473 17.44 4.50 4.47
C THR A 473 17.62 5.41 5.66
N ALA A 474 16.89 6.53 5.70
CA ALA A 474 16.91 7.44 6.83
C ALA A 474 16.17 6.84 8.04
N GLN A 475 14.92 6.38 7.89
CA GLN A 475 13.99 6.11 8.99
C GLN A 475 13.99 4.66 9.48
N GLY A 476 14.39 3.69 8.66
CA GLY A 476 14.55 2.31 9.08
C GLY A 476 13.28 1.48 9.22
N SER A 477 12.10 1.88 8.75
CA SER A 477 10.89 1.02 8.69
C SER A 477 10.31 0.98 7.27
N SER A 478 10.16 -0.21 6.68
CA SER A 478 9.61 -0.37 5.32
C SER A 478 8.19 0.15 5.26
N THR A 479 7.36 -0.20 6.25
CA THR A 479 5.96 0.22 6.35
C THR A 479 5.83 1.72 6.44
N VAL A 480 6.58 2.37 7.33
CA VAL A 480 6.54 3.83 7.49
C VAL A 480 7.06 4.54 6.24
N ALA A 481 8.12 4.04 5.60
CA ALA A 481 8.64 4.63 4.37
C ALA A 481 7.62 4.57 3.21
N MET A 482 6.95 3.43 3.04
CA MET A 482 5.89 3.27 2.04
C MET A 482 4.71 4.22 2.31
N ILE A 483 4.23 4.26 3.56
CA ILE A 483 3.14 5.12 4.02
C ILE A 483 3.48 6.60 3.81
N THR A 484 4.69 7.01 4.15
CA THR A 484 5.16 8.40 3.99
C THR A 484 5.25 8.75 2.50
N THR A 485 5.84 7.87 1.69
CA THR A 485 6.01 8.12 0.25
C THR A 485 4.67 8.21 -0.46
N VAL A 486 3.73 7.29 -0.21
CA VAL A 486 2.40 7.37 -0.81
C VAL A 486 1.57 8.52 -0.25
N GLY A 487 1.86 9.00 0.96
CA GLY A 487 1.30 10.25 1.46
C GLY A 487 1.73 11.47 0.63
N ILE A 488 3.00 11.48 0.19
CA ILE A 488 3.56 12.54 -0.66
C ILE A 488 3.05 12.40 -2.10
N LEU A 489 3.09 11.18 -2.65
CA LEU A 489 2.82 10.93 -4.07
C LEU A 489 1.37 10.55 -4.39
N GLY A 490 0.56 10.21 -3.39
CA GLY A 490 -0.80 9.71 -3.59
C GLY A 490 -1.75 10.76 -4.17
N GLY A 491 -1.40 12.04 -4.12
CA GLY A 491 -2.15 13.09 -4.83
C GLY A 491 -2.00 13.06 -6.35
N ILE A 492 -1.02 12.33 -6.88
CA ILE A 492 -0.66 12.28 -8.31
C ILE A 492 -1.28 11.04 -8.99
N ALA A 493 -2.01 10.21 -8.23
CA ALA A 493 -2.31 8.82 -8.56
C ALA A 493 -3.50 8.60 -9.52
N GLU A 494 -3.96 9.63 -10.24
CA GLU A 494 -5.10 9.48 -11.15
C GLU A 494 -4.59 8.92 -12.50
N SER A 495 -5.08 7.74 -12.90
CA SER A 495 -4.55 6.97 -14.05
C SER A 495 -4.49 7.77 -15.36
N ALA A 496 -5.45 8.69 -15.56
CA ALA A 496 -5.55 9.56 -16.74
C ALA A 496 -4.35 10.51 -16.89
N THR A 497 -3.66 10.86 -15.79
CA THR A 497 -2.48 11.72 -15.80
C THR A 497 -1.17 10.92 -15.84
N LEU A 498 -1.19 9.66 -15.39
CA LEU A 498 0.01 8.82 -15.29
C LEU A 498 0.41 8.16 -16.62
N GLY A 499 -0.56 7.80 -17.48
CA GLY A 499 -0.30 7.02 -18.69
C GLY A 499 0.05 5.55 -18.43
N PHE A 500 -0.20 5.06 -17.21
CA PHE A 500 -0.08 3.66 -16.79
C PHE A 500 -0.94 3.38 -15.55
N HIS A 501 -1.20 2.10 -15.27
CA HIS A 501 -1.99 1.68 -14.12
C HIS A 501 -1.27 2.00 -12.79
N PRO A 502 -1.93 2.65 -11.80
CA PRO A 502 -1.32 3.04 -10.52
C PRO A 502 -0.70 1.89 -9.70
N VAL A 503 -1.02 0.64 -10.02
CA VAL A 503 -0.36 -0.55 -9.41
C VAL A 503 1.15 -0.53 -9.59
N TYR A 504 1.68 -0.03 -10.71
CA TYR A 504 3.13 0.03 -10.91
C TYR A 504 3.79 1.05 -9.98
N LEU A 505 3.11 2.17 -9.72
CA LEU A 505 3.57 3.13 -8.71
C LEU A 505 3.55 2.50 -7.32
N ALA A 506 2.50 1.76 -6.98
CA ALA A 506 2.39 1.02 -5.72
C ALA A 506 3.54 0.02 -5.53
N LEU A 507 3.84 -0.77 -6.57
CA LEU A 507 4.90 -1.77 -6.57
C LEU A 507 6.29 -1.13 -6.52
N ALA A 508 6.50 0.00 -7.18
CA ALA A 508 7.76 0.75 -7.09
C ALA A 508 8.01 1.29 -5.68
N ILE A 509 6.98 1.81 -5.02
CA ILE A 509 7.05 2.20 -3.59
C ILE A 509 7.41 0.97 -2.74
N GLY A 510 6.74 -0.17 -2.95
CA GLY A 510 7.06 -1.41 -2.24
C GLY A 510 8.51 -1.88 -2.44
N CYS A 511 9.00 -1.86 -3.67
CA CYS A 511 10.38 -2.20 -4.02
C CYS A 511 11.40 -1.21 -3.42
N GLY A 512 11.07 0.09 -3.42
CA GLY A 512 11.90 1.14 -2.83
C GLY A 512 12.01 1.05 -1.31
N SER A 513 11.15 0.29 -0.64
CA SER A 513 11.24 0.06 0.80
C SER A 513 12.30 -1.00 1.22
N LYS A 514 13.06 -1.55 0.25
CA LYS A 514 14.02 -2.65 0.45
C LYS A 514 15.49 -2.27 0.51
N PRO A 515 16.02 -1.37 -0.33
CA PRO A 515 17.44 -1.11 -0.34
C PRO A 515 17.92 -0.52 0.98
N LEU A 516 19.21 -0.74 1.26
CA LEU A 516 19.94 -0.07 2.35
C LEU A 516 19.35 -0.32 3.75
N SER A 517 19.05 -1.58 4.07
CA SER A 517 18.74 -2.01 5.44
C SER A 517 20.03 -1.99 6.30
N TRP A 518 20.06 -1.19 7.37
CA TRP A 518 21.20 -1.03 8.27
C TRP A 518 20.72 -0.83 9.72
N MET A 519 21.57 -0.36 10.63
CA MET A 519 21.31 -0.37 12.08
C MET A 519 20.07 0.42 12.54
N ASN A 520 19.49 1.28 11.71
CA ASN A 520 18.23 1.96 12.03
C ASN A 520 16.99 1.09 11.79
N ASP A 521 17.17 -0.09 11.17
CA ASP A 521 16.09 -0.98 10.75
C ASP A 521 15.83 -2.08 11.78
N SER A 522 14.61 -2.20 12.27
CA SER A 522 14.23 -3.28 13.19
C SER A 522 14.43 -4.67 12.55
N GLY A 523 14.16 -4.80 11.25
CA GLY A 523 14.37 -6.04 10.50
C GLY A 523 15.84 -6.45 10.45
N PHE A 524 16.76 -5.49 10.37
CA PHE A 524 18.20 -5.75 10.44
C PHE A 524 18.58 -6.42 11.78
N TRP A 525 18.05 -5.91 12.89
CA TRP A 525 18.32 -6.47 14.22
C TRP A 525 17.65 -7.81 14.46
N VAL A 526 16.40 -7.96 14.04
CA VAL A 526 15.67 -9.24 14.15
C VAL A 526 16.42 -10.32 13.37
N ILE A 527 16.81 -10.04 12.12
CA ILE A 527 17.57 -10.98 11.30
C ILE A 527 18.91 -11.30 11.96
N GLY A 528 19.67 -10.27 12.34
CA GLY A 528 21.01 -10.44 12.89
C GLY A 528 21.04 -11.23 14.19
N LYS A 529 20.25 -10.82 15.18
CA LYS A 529 20.24 -11.44 16.52
C LYS A 529 19.71 -12.87 16.49
N MET A 530 18.59 -13.10 15.81
CA MET A 530 17.96 -14.42 15.81
C MET A 530 18.74 -15.47 15.02
N SER A 531 19.42 -15.05 13.96
CA SER A 531 20.31 -15.93 13.17
C SER A 531 21.70 -16.10 13.79
N GLY A 532 22.00 -15.40 14.89
CA GLY A 532 23.31 -15.44 15.54
C GLY A 532 24.40 -14.71 14.75
N MET A 533 24.06 -13.80 13.85
CA MET A 533 25.02 -12.95 13.14
C MET A 533 25.53 -11.80 14.03
N THR A 534 26.78 -11.40 13.79
CA THR A 534 27.31 -10.10 14.23
C THR A 534 26.78 -8.99 13.32
N GLU A 535 26.85 -7.75 13.78
CA GLU A 535 26.41 -6.57 12.99
C GLU A 535 27.13 -6.49 11.63
N GLY A 536 28.44 -6.77 11.61
CA GLY A 536 29.23 -6.79 10.38
C GLY A 536 28.80 -7.90 9.41
N GLU A 537 28.46 -9.09 9.91
CA GLU A 537 27.93 -10.19 9.09
C GLU A 537 26.53 -9.85 8.56
N THR A 538 25.66 -9.25 9.37
CA THR A 538 24.33 -8.82 8.93
C THR A 538 24.44 -7.77 7.83
N LEU A 539 25.31 -6.77 7.98
CA LEU A 539 25.57 -5.78 6.93
C LEU A 539 26.13 -6.44 5.65
N LYS A 540 27.03 -7.42 5.80
CA LYS A 540 27.65 -8.11 4.66
C LYS A 540 26.64 -8.99 3.90
N PHE A 541 25.74 -9.67 4.61
CA PHE A 541 24.86 -10.67 4.00
C PHE A 541 23.48 -10.13 3.62
N ILE A 542 22.89 -9.28 4.46
CA ILE A 542 21.49 -8.83 4.31
C ILE A 542 21.39 -7.57 3.45
N THR A 543 22.17 -6.54 3.74
CA THR A 543 22.04 -5.24 3.06
C THR A 543 22.21 -5.31 1.54
N PRO A 544 23.21 -6.02 0.98
CA PRO A 544 23.35 -6.14 -0.46
C PRO A 544 22.24 -7.00 -1.08
N MET A 545 21.77 -8.01 -0.35
CA MET A 545 20.69 -8.88 -0.80
C MET A 545 19.37 -8.13 -0.92
N THR A 546 18.99 -7.36 0.10
CA THR A 546 17.74 -6.58 0.07
C THR A 546 17.81 -5.45 -0.97
N ALA A 547 18.99 -4.85 -1.15
CA ALA A 547 19.22 -3.89 -2.24
C ALA A 547 19.05 -4.53 -3.62
N LEU A 548 19.65 -5.70 -3.85
CA LEU A 548 19.48 -6.45 -5.09
C LEU A 548 18.01 -6.76 -5.36
N MET A 549 17.30 -7.29 -4.37
CA MET A 549 15.88 -7.63 -4.50
C MET A 549 15.01 -6.41 -4.78
N GLY A 550 15.29 -5.28 -4.13
CA GLY A 550 14.61 -4.00 -4.39
C GLY A 550 14.85 -3.49 -5.82
N VAL A 551 16.11 -3.52 -6.29
CA VAL A 551 16.47 -3.09 -7.65
C VAL A 551 15.90 -4.03 -8.72
N VAL A 552 15.97 -5.34 -8.52
CA VAL A 552 15.37 -6.33 -9.45
C VAL A 552 13.86 -6.13 -9.52
N GLY A 553 13.18 -6.02 -8.38
CA GLY A 553 11.74 -5.75 -8.34
C GLY A 553 11.39 -4.45 -9.08
N PHE A 554 12.17 -3.39 -8.87
CA PHE A 554 12.01 -2.13 -9.57
C PHE A 554 12.22 -2.24 -11.09
N ILE A 555 13.23 -2.97 -11.55
CA ILE A 555 13.43 -3.24 -12.99
C ILE A 555 12.21 -3.96 -13.58
N VAL A 556 11.68 -4.97 -12.89
CA VAL A 556 10.46 -5.68 -13.34
C VAL A 556 9.28 -4.70 -13.44
N VAL A 557 9.13 -3.76 -12.50
CA VAL A 557 8.10 -2.72 -12.56
C VAL A 557 8.31 -1.80 -13.76
N LEU A 558 9.54 -1.34 -14.04
CA LEU A 558 9.83 -0.51 -15.22
C LEU A 558 9.52 -1.22 -16.54
N LEU A 559 9.83 -2.52 -16.63
CA LEU A 559 9.45 -3.35 -17.78
C LEU A 559 7.93 -3.46 -17.88
N GLY A 560 7.23 -3.64 -16.76
CA GLY A 560 5.77 -3.66 -16.70
C GLY A 560 5.16 -2.36 -17.25
N VAL A 561 5.65 -1.20 -16.82
CA VAL A 561 5.20 0.11 -17.33
C VAL A 561 5.46 0.24 -18.83
N SER A 562 6.62 -0.21 -19.30
CA SER A 562 7.04 -0.02 -20.70
C SER A 562 6.32 -0.95 -21.68
N PHE A 563 6.08 -2.20 -21.29
CA PHE A 563 5.52 -3.23 -22.19
C PHE A 563 4.03 -3.52 -21.93
N PHE A 564 3.56 -3.30 -20.70
CA PHE A 564 2.19 -3.59 -20.27
C PHE A 564 1.63 -2.45 -19.40
N PRO A 565 1.54 -1.20 -19.91
CA PRO A 565 1.18 -0.04 -19.09
C PRO A 565 -0.18 -0.17 -18.40
N MET A 566 -1.11 -0.99 -18.93
CA MET A 566 -2.46 -1.19 -18.37
C MET A 566 -3.21 0.14 -18.12
N ALA A 567 -2.95 1.15 -18.96
CA ALA A 567 -3.45 2.52 -18.83
C ALA A 567 -4.97 2.63 -19.01
#